data_AF-A0AA51MS06-F1
#
_entry.id   AF-A0AA51MS06-F1
#
_cell.length_a   1.000
_cell.length_b   1.000
_cell.length_c   1.000
_cell.angle_alpha   90.00
_cell.angle_beta   90.00
_cell.angle_gamma   90.00
#
_symmetry.space_group_name_H-M   'P 1'
#
loop_
_entity.id
_entity.type
_entity.pdbx_description
1 polymer ?
#
loop_
_entity_poly.entity_id
_entity_poly.type
_entity_poly.pdbx_seq_one_letter_code
_entity_poly.pdbx_strand_id
1 'polypeptide(L)'
;MVFGYALEGEFLRVVDFWIKKIWEMAGASSKNILSLQVKQNVPVNIRPKDWRTRDASFGNRRRFVEALDAALKKFYPERYHGGNWLKQVATGYQAKTGIPL
;
A
#
# COMPACT_ATOMS: atom_id res chain seq x y z
N MET A 1 -10.47 8.80 1.66
CA MET A 1 -11.86 8.58 2.09
C MET A 1 -12.38 7.37 1.34
N VAL A 2 -13.04 6.43 2.01
CA VAL A 2 -13.62 5.22 1.42
C VAL A 2 -15.06 5.11 1.89
N PHE A 3 -15.99 4.79 0.99
CA PHE A 3 -17.39 4.54 1.33
C PHE A 3 -17.73 3.07 1.10
N GLY A 4 -18.34 2.45 2.11
CA GLY A 4 -19.08 1.20 1.93
C GLY A 4 -20.47 1.58 1.46
N TYR A 5 -20.94 0.99 0.37
CA TYR A 5 -22.26 1.26 -0.17
C TYR A 5 -23.00 -0.03 -0.52
N ALA A 6 -24.33 0.04 -0.44
CA ALA A 6 -25.24 -1.01 -0.83
C ALA A 6 -26.31 -0.43 -1.75
N LEU A 7 -26.76 -1.25 -2.70
CA LEU A 7 -27.91 -0.95 -3.55
C LEU A 7 -29.10 -1.78 -3.04
N GLU A 8 -30.17 -1.11 -2.61
CA GLU A 8 -31.40 -1.74 -2.14
C GLU A 8 -32.54 -1.30 -3.08
N GLY A 9 -32.89 -2.17 -4.04
CA GLY A 9 -33.79 -1.79 -5.14
C GLY A 9 -33.18 -0.70 -6.01
N GLU A 10 -33.83 0.46 -6.07
CA GLU A 10 -33.36 1.65 -6.81
C GLU A 10 -32.59 2.65 -5.92
N PHE A 11 -32.43 2.36 -4.62
CA PHE A 11 -31.80 3.29 -3.68
C PHE A 11 -30.34 2.90 -3.40
N LEU A 12 -29.43 3.84 -3.64
CA LEU A 12 -28.05 3.75 -3.20
C LEU A 12 -27.92 4.25 -1.76
N ARG A 13 -27.40 3.41 -0.86
CA ARG A 13 -27.17 3.75 0.53
C ARG A 13 -25.69 3.65 0.86
N VAL A 14 -25.13 4.70 1.49
CA VAL A 14 -23.84 4.61 2.18
C VAL A 14 -24.08 3.88 3.50
N VAL A 15 -23.46 2.72 3.66
CA VAL A 15 -23.60 1.88 4.85
C VAL A 15 -22.46 2.10 5.85
N ASP A 16 -21.31 2.59 5.37
CA ASP A 16 -20.14 2.87 6.21
C ASP A 16 -19.20 3.86 5.51
N PHE A 17 -18.33 4.52 6.27
CA PHE A 17 -17.30 5.40 5.73
C PHE A 17 -16.02 5.38 6.56
N TRP A 18 -14.88 5.57 5.89
CA TRP A 18 -13.59 5.57 6.54
C TRP A 18 -12.64 6.63 6.02
N ILE A 19 -11.86 7.20 6.94
CA ILE A 19 -10.71 8.06 6.66
C ILE A 19 -9.46 7.27 7.02
N LYS A 20 -8.77 6.76 6.00
CA LYS A 20 -7.60 5.88 6.15
C LYS A 20 -6.45 6.34 5.28
N LYS A 21 -5.24 6.17 5.80
CA LYS A 21 -3.98 6.24 5.05
C LYS A 21 -3.77 4.93 4.30
N ILE A 22 -2.95 4.96 3.25
CA ILE A 22 -2.71 3.80 2.39
C ILE A 22 -2.12 2.60 3.15
N TRP A 23 -1.24 2.84 4.13
CA TRP A 23 -0.63 1.79 4.95
C TRP A 23 -1.58 1.15 5.95
N GLU A 24 -2.75 1.76 6.19
CA GLU A 24 -3.83 1.15 6.98
C GLU A 24 -4.77 0.30 6.12
N MET A 25 -4.59 0.31 4.79
CA MET A 25 -5.44 -0.42 3.84
C MET A 25 -4.67 -1.46 3.04
N ALA A 26 -3.39 -1.22 2.76
CA ALA A 26 -2.50 -2.18 2.13
C ALA A 26 -1.83 -3.06 3.19
N GLY A 27 -1.43 -4.27 2.81
CA GLY A 27 -0.77 -5.21 3.71
C GLY A 27 0.19 -6.15 3.01
N ALA A 28 0.88 -6.98 3.79
CA ALA A 28 1.89 -7.90 3.28
C ALA A 28 1.29 -9.03 2.42
N SER A 29 2.12 -9.58 1.53
CA SER A 29 1.83 -10.77 0.73
C SER A 29 3.03 -11.70 0.74
N SER A 30 2.83 -12.96 1.11
CA SER A 30 3.87 -13.99 1.01
C SER A 30 4.36 -14.18 -0.44
N LYS A 31 3.47 -14.00 -1.43
CA LYS A 31 3.81 -14.13 -2.85
C LYS A 31 4.47 -12.89 -3.43
N ASN A 32 3.93 -11.71 -3.15
CA ASN A 32 4.27 -10.47 -3.86
C ASN A 32 4.90 -9.39 -2.96
N ILE A 33 5.33 -9.75 -1.76
CA ILE A 33 5.87 -8.86 -0.70
C ILE A 33 4.77 -7.97 -0.08
N LEU A 34 4.03 -7.24 -0.90
CA LEU A 34 2.81 -6.55 -0.52
C LEU A 34 1.62 -6.99 -1.39
N SER A 35 0.43 -6.61 -0.97
CA SER A 35 -0.81 -6.90 -1.68
C SER A 35 -0.81 -6.20 -3.03
N LEU A 36 -0.60 -6.96 -4.11
CA LEU A 36 -0.48 -6.47 -5.48
C LEU A 36 -1.40 -7.25 -6.42
N GLN A 37 -1.92 -6.57 -7.43
CA GLN A 37 -2.41 -7.18 -8.65
C GLN A 37 -1.24 -7.32 -9.63
N VAL A 38 -0.97 -8.55 -10.04
CA VAL A 38 0.10 -8.88 -10.98
C VAL A 38 -0.52 -9.49 -12.23
N LYS A 39 -0.16 -8.98 -13.41
CA LYS A 39 -0.57 -9.51 -14.72
C LYS A 39 0.68 -9.84 -15.53
N GLN A 40 0.76 -11.05 -16.09
CA GLN A 40 1.93 -11.50 -16.84
C GLN A 40 3.25 -11.24 -16.09
N ASN A 41 3.29 -11.55 -14.80
CA ASN A 41 4.41 -11.30 -13.88
C ASN A 41 4.81 -9.84 -13.64
N VAL A 42 4.04 -8.87 -14.14
CA VAL A 42 4.27 -7.45 -13.91
C VAL A 42 3.25 -6.91 -12.89
N PRO A 43 3.69 -6.24 -11.80
CA PRO A 43 2.79 -5.51 -10.93
C PRO A 43 2.08 -4.39 -11.67
N VAL A 44 0.75 -4.35 -11.54
CA VAL A 44 -0.09 -3.31 -12.17
C VAL A 44 -0.63 -2.35 -11.12
N ASN A 45 -1.15 -2.87 -10.01
CA ASN A 45 -1.77 -2.07 -8.96
C ASN A 45 -1.43 -2.61 -7.57
N ILE A 46 -1.35 -1.72 -6.57
CA ILE A 46 -1.45 -2.09 -5.15
C ILE A 46 -2.91 -2.41 -4.83
N ARG A 47 -3.17 -3.49 -4.11
CA ARG A 47 -4.51 -3.93 -3.72
C ARG A 47 -4.73 -3.76 -2.22
N PRO A 48 -5.88 -3.25 -1.77
CA PRO A 48 -6.19 -3.25 -0.35
C PRO A 48 -6.31 -4.70 0.15
N LYS A 49 -5.94 -4.92 1.41
CA LYS A 49 -6.35 -6.12 2.16
C LYS A 49 -7.76 -5.90 2.71
N ASP A 50 -8.37 -6.95 3.23
CA ASP A 50 -9.59 -6.77 4.02
C ASP A 50 -9.25 -6.16 5.38
N TRP A 51 -9.03 -4.84 5.41
CA TRP A 51 -8.73 -4.05 6.59
C TRP A 51 -9.99 -3.71 7.42
N ARG A 52 -11.18 -4.07 6.93
CA ARG A 52 -12.46 -3.77 7.59
C ARG A 52 -12.81 -4.82 8.63
N THR A 53 -12.51 -6.09 8.34
CA THR A 53 -12.85 -7.22 9.23
C THR A 53 -11.62 -7.85 9.90
N ARG A 54 -10.41 -7.61 9.37
CA ARG A 54 -9.15 -8.16 9.88
C ARG A 54 -8.06 -7.10 9.79
N ASP A 55 -7.26 -6.92 10.83
CA ASP A 55 -6.08 -6.05 10.69
C ASP A 55 -4.92 -6.82 10.03
N ALA A 56 -5.01 -6.92 8.70
CA ALA A 56 -3.94 -7.45 7.86
C ALA A 56 -3.11 -6.32 7.21
N SER A 57 -3.24 -5.09 7.70
CA SER A 57 -2.58 -3.92 7.14
C SER A 57 -1.13 -3.80 7.61
N PHE A 58 -0.38 -2.82 7.08
CA PHE A 58 0.98 -2.56 7.57
C PHE A 58 1.01 -1.86 8.93
N GLY A 59 -0.09 -1.19 9.32
CA GLY A 59 -0.23 -0.44 10.57
C GLY A 59 0.56 0.86 10.65
N ASN A 60 1.71 0.97 9.96
CA ASN A 60 2.48 2.20 9.89
C ASN A 60 3.12 2.44 8.51
N ARG A 61 3.44 3.71 8.26
CA ARG A 61 4.05 4.19 7.02
C ARG A 61 5.39 3.52 6.72
N ARG A 62 6.27 3.40 7.71
CA ARG A 62 7.63 2.90 7.53
C ARG A 62 7.62 1.48 6.95
N ARG A 63 6.85 0.58 7.56
CA ARG A 63 6.68 -0.80 7.09
C ARG A 63 6.13 -0.88 5.67
N PHE A 64 5.17 -0.01 5.33
CA PHE A 64 4.65 0.05 3.96
C PHE A 64 5.72 0.47 2.94
N VAL A 65 6.53 1.48 3.25
CA VAL A 65 7.59 1.95 2.33
C VAL A 65 8.73 0.94 2.21
N GLU A 66 9.09 0.24 3.28
CA GLU A 66 10.04 -0.87 3.23
C GLU A 66 9.54 -2.02 2.34
N ALA A 67 8.25 -2.36 2.44
CA ALA A 67 7.64 -3.35 1.56
C ALA A 67 7.62 -2.91 0.09
N LEU A 68 7.43 -1.60 -0.18
CA LEU A 68 7.56 -1.05 -1.53
C LEU A 68 8.98 -1.20 -2.07
N ASP A 69 10.00 -0.83 -1.29
CA ASP A 69 11.41 -0.98 -1.69
C ASP A 69 11.74 -2.44 -2.04
N ALA A 70 11.33 -3.38 -1.19
CA ALA A 70 11.53 -4.80 -1.43
C ALA A 70 10.78 -5.29 -2.68
N ALA A 71 9.57 -4.82 -2.94
CA ALA A 71 8.83 -5.15 -4.15
C ALA A 71 9.47 -4.56 -5.41
N LEU A 72 9.97 -3.31 -5.35
CA LEU A 72 10.69 -2.70 -6.46
C LEU A 72 11.95 -3.50 -6.82
N LYS A 73 12.71 -3.94 -5.82
CA LYS A 73 13.87 -4.82 -6.02
C LYS A 73 13.48 -6.17 -6.63
N LYS A 74 12.36 -6.76 -6.19
CA LYS A 74 11.87 -8.05 -6.70
C LYS A 74 11.41 -7.97 -8.16
N PHE A 75 10.61 -6.97 -8.51
CA PHE A 75 9.95 -6.92 -9.81
C PHE A 75 10.71 -6.10 -10.86
N TYR A 76 11.62 -5.22 -10.43
CA TYR A 76 12.42 -4.36 -11.31
C TYR A 76 13.90 -4.33 -10.88
N PRO A 77 14.57 -5.49 -10.77
CA PRO A 77 15.92 -5.59 -10.21
C PRO A 77 16.93 -4.71 -10.96
N GLU A 78 16.90 -4.69 -12.29
CA GLU A 78 17.79 -3.86 -13.11
C GLU A 78 17.73 -2.37 -12.75
N ARG A 79 16.55 -1.88 -12.33
CA ARG A 79 16.36 -0.47 -11.95
C ARG A 79 16.67 -0.18 -10.50
N TYR A 80 16.50 -1.15 -9.59
CA TYR A 80 16.57 -0.93 -8.14
C TYR A 80 17.64 -1.75 -7.40
N HIS A 81 18.53 -2.44 -8.11
CA HIS A 81 19.63 -3.24 -7.54
C HIS A 81 20.55 -2.45 -6.59
N GLY A 82 20.77 -1.16 -6.85
CA GLY A 82 21.66 -0.31 -6.05
C GLY A 82 21.17 0.02 -4.63
N GLY A 83 19.97 -0.41 -4.23
CA GLY A 83 19.50 -0.32 -2.84
C GLY A 83 19.26 1.09 -2.28
N ASN A 84 19.44 2.14 -3.09
CA ASN A 84 19.40 3.53 -2.63
C ASN A 84 17.99 4.13 -2.57
N TRP A 85 16.98 3.46 -3.13
CA TRP A 85 15.63 4.02 -3.23
C TRP A 85 15.01 4.35 -1.86
N LEU A 86 15.05 3.41 -0.91
CA LEU A 86 14.54 3.64 0.44
C LEU A 86 15.23 4.82 1.14
N LYS A 87 16.55 4.96 0.96
CA LYS A 87 17.33 6.08 1.51
C LYS A 87 16.89 7.41 0.90
N GLN A 88 16.74 7.47 -0.43
CA GLN A 88 16.27 8.66 -1.14
C GLN A 88 14.87 9.07 -0.69
N VAL A 89 13.96 8.11 -0.54
CA VAL A 89 12.60 8.36 -0.04
C VAL A 89 12.62 8.86 1.40
N ALA A 90 13.42 8.25 2.27
CA ALA A 90 13.53 8.67 3.67
C ALA A 90 14.09 10.09 3.81
N THR A 91 15.18 10.41 3.11
CA THR A 91 15.76 11.76 3.09
C THR A 91 14.75 12.78 2.54
N GLY A 92 14.10 12.48 1.42
CA GLY A 92 13.10 13.36 0.82
C GLY A 92 11.88 13.57 1.71
N TYR A 93 11.46 12.55 2.46
CA TYR A 93 10.36 12.65 3.42
C TYR A 93 10.72 13.58 4.58
N GLN A 94 11.89 13.39 5.19
CA GLN A 94 12.36 14.23 6.30
C GLN A 94 12.55 15.69 5.88
N ALA A 95 13.15 15.93 4.71
CA ALA A 95 13.34 17.28 4.19
C ALA A 95 12.03 18.05 3.99
N LYS A 96 10.94 17.36 3.62
CA LYS A 96 9.63 17.99 3.36
C LYS A 96 8.74 18.13 4.60
N THR A 97 8.95 17.30 5.61
CA THR A 97 8.03 17.19 6.75
C THR A 97 8.67 17.55 8.09
N GLY A 98 10.00 17.64 8.14
CA GLY A 98 10.76 17.79 9.39
C GLY A 98 10.81 16.51 10.23
N ILE A 99 10.16 15.42 9.81
CA ILE A 99 9.97 14.20 10.60
C ILE A 99 10.65 13.02 9.88
N PRO A 100 11.38 12.14 10.58
CA PRO A 100 11.89 10.90 10.00
C PRO A 100 10.80 10.00 9.44
N LEU A 101 11.13 9.24 8.38
CA LEU A 101 10.19 8.34 7.70
C LEU A 101 9.65 7.23 8.61
#